data_AF-A0A938MGI9-F1
#
_entry.id   AF-A0A938MGI9-F1
#
_cell.length_a   1.000
_cell.length_b   1.000
_cell.length_c   1.000
_cell.angle_alpha   90.00
_cell.angle_beta   90.00
_cell.angle_gamma   90.00
#
_symmetry.space_group_name_H-M   'P 1'
#
loop_
_entity.id
_entity.type
_entity.pdbx_description
1 polymer ?
#
loop_
_entity_poly.entity_id
_entity_poly.type
_entity_poly.pdbx_seq_one_letter_code
_entity_poly.pdbx_strand_id
1 'polypeptide(L)'
;MTRARRVCWVFIAALLATSVGSSGWAGEKKIALQEHLNRSWANELLTYPFEAAKGQCVAESVGLTGPNGPMPVQLSEVELWPGTQFVKSAKLLFVVEELKPQATQSYAVTFGPKPEARPAASDLKVVTADGKAEATASDFGVRWLAGEKVYEKPASTTDVPGPILGMRLHDGAWFGGSRMFGATPIKSYSAKLAAQGTVLARLECLYTYEDGNTLKVAMQLHARGHSLFIETDVKEHRPGDGWDLLLTPGLPDLIFQFPAEQVKVRPDARRIGDTRWKEKPLAEFGPGLVTRLTPWGDWFDEETQPDIYLKFAHANRQISIVRADPGAWVPPAES
;
A
#
# COMPACT_ATOMS: atom_id res chain seq x y z
N MET A 1 -22.85 29.41 11.61
CA MET A 1 -22.03 28.77 12.68
C MET A 1 -20.90 28.01 12.03
N THR A 2 -19.74 28.66 11.90
CA THR A 2 -18.53 28.16 11.26
C THR A 2 -17.81 27.21 12.22
N ARG A 3 -17.99 25.90 12.05
CA ARG A 3 -17.11 24.91 12.67
C ARG A 3 -15.93 24.66 11.73
N ALA A 4 -14.78 25.21 12.11
CA ALA A 4 -13.50 24.85 11.53
C ALA A 4 -13.30 23.33 11.66
N ARG A 5 -13.34 22.62 10.53
CA ARG A 5 -12.96 21.21 10.45
C ARG A 5 -11.44 21.16 10.58
N ARG A 6 -10.97 20.64 11.70
CA ARG A 6 -9.54 20.38 11.95
C ARG A 6 -9.08 19.32 10.95
N VAL A 7 -8.31 19.75 9.97
CA VAL A 7 -7.47 18.88 9.15
C VAL A 7 -6.44 18.26 10.08
N CYS A 8 -6.59 16.98 10.41
CA CYS A 8 -5.59 16.26 11.19
C CYS A 8 -4.60 15.64 10.21
N TRP A 9 -3.62 16.46 9.78
CA TRP A 9 -2.35 15.93 9.33
C TRP A 9 -1.79 15.08 10.48
N VAL A 10 -1.51 13.81 10.24
CA VAL A 10 -0.69 13.03 11.16
C VAL A 10 0.73 13.60 11.08
N PHE A 11 0.99 14.63 11.88
CA PHE A 11 2.34 15.13 12.10
C PHE A 11 3.05 14.14 13.02
N ILE A 12 3.64 13.13 12.42
CA ILE A 12 4.84 12.53 12.99
C ILE A 12 5.95 13.55 12.76
N ALA A 13 6.27 14.34 13.78
CA ALA A 13 7.40 15.25 13.72
C ALA A 13 8.67 14.44 14.01
N ALA A 14 9.50 14.26 12.98
CA ALA A 14 10.85 13.74 13.15
C ALA A 14 11.82 14.92 13.29
N LEU A 15 12.47 15.05 14.45
CA LEU A 15 13.56 16.01 14.65
C LEU A 15 14.90 15.36 14.31
N LEU A 16 15.65 15.97 13.39
CA LEU A 16 17.05 15.67 13.12
C LEU A 16 17.94 16.43 14.10
N ALA A 17 18.81 15.71 14.80
CA ALA A 17 20.05 16.29 15.31
C ALA A 17 21.15 16.04 14.27
N THR A 18 21.67 17.09 13.64
CA THR A 18 22.78 17.00 12.70
C THR A 18 24.10 16.95 13.46
N SER A 19 24.83 15.84 13.35
CA SER A 19 26.23 15.76 13.76
C SER A 19 27.16 15.98 12.57
N VAL A 20 28.12 16.89 12.75
CA VAL A 20 29.24 17.13 11.83
C VAL A 20 30.28 16.02 12.02
N GLY A 21 30.69 15.36 10.94
CA GLY A 21 31.67 14.27 10.98
C GLY A 21 32.62 14.28 9.78
N SER A 22 33.90 14.44 10.08
CA SER A 22 35.06 14.54 9.20
C SER A 22 35.30 13.29 8.33
N SER A 23 35.94 13.49 7.18
CA SER A 23 36.28 12.49 6.17
C SER A 23 37.05 11.28 6.72
N GLY A 24 36.45 10.08 6.58
CA GLY A 24 37.08 8.78 6.83
C GLY A 24 36.24 7.80 7.68
N TRP A 25 35.15 8.25 8.28
CA TRP A 25 34.42 7.52 9.32
C TRP A 25 33.07 6.99 8.82
N ALA A 26 32.66 5.83 9.35
CA ALA A 26 31.27 5.40 9.32
C ALA A 26 30.39 6.54 9.86
N GLY A 27 29.34 6.89 9.13
CA GLY A 27 28.40 7.93 9.52
C GLY A 27 27.31 7.36 10.41
N GLU A 28 26.84 8.17 11.35
CA GLU A 28 25.65 7.90 12.15
C GLU A 28 24.67 9.06 11.99
N LYS A 29 23.38 8.74 11.87
CA LYS A 29 22.27 9.71 11.96
C LYS A 29 21.24 9.21 12.96
N LYS A 30 20.64 10.14 13.71
CA LYS A 30 19.55 9.83 14.64
C LYS A 30 18.22 10.30 14.11
N ILE A 31 17.21 9.45 14.24
CA ILE A 31 15.82 9.76 13.95
C ILE A 31 15.04 9.63 15.25
N ALA A 32 14.37 10.69 15.68
CA ALA A 32 13.44 10.66 16.79
C ALA A 32 12.00 10.68 16.26
N LEU A 33 11.18 9.75 16.73
CA LEU A 33 9.78 9.58 16.35
C LEU A 33 8.91 9.91 17.55
N GLN A 34 8.03 10.91 17.43
CA GLN A 34 7.14 11.32 18.52
C GLN A 34 5.66 11.16 18.12
N GLU A 35 4.89 10.54 19.01
CA GLU A 35 3.44 10.39 18.88
C GLU A 35 2.72 11.60 19.51
N HIS A 36 1.88 12.28 18.74
CA HIS A 36 1.21 13.51 19.19
C HIS A 36 -0.33 13.39 19.26
N LEU A 37 -0.90 12.29 18.79
CA LEU A 37 -2.36 12.13 18.65
C LEU A 37 -2.98 11.27 19.75
N ASN A 38 -2.17 10.84 20.72
CA ASN A 38 -2.55 9.90 21.76
C ASN A 38 -3.10 8.59 21.17
N ARG A 39 -2.45 8.10 20.11
CA ARG A 39 -2.80 6.87 19.38
C ARG A 39 -1.68 5.85 19.46
N SER A 40 -2.05 4.57 19.37
CA SER A 40 -1.09 3.51 19.14
C SER A 40 -0.95 3.31 17.63
N TRP A 41 0.29 3.19 17.18
CA TRP A 41 0.64 2.89 15.79
C TRP A 41 1.40 1.57 15.79
N ALA A 42 1.09 0.67 14.85
CA ALA A 42 1.73 -0.63 14.79
C ALA A 42 1.91 -1.07 13.34
N ASN A 43 3.09 -1.63 13.06
CA ASN A 43 3.50 -2.07 11.72
C ASN A 43 3.42 -0.95 10.67
N GLU A 44 3.78 0.29 11.05
CA GLU A 44 3.73 1.43 10.14
C GLU A 44 5.01 1.53 9.31
N LEU A 45 4.86 1.62 7.98
CA LEU A 45 5.97 1.93 7.09
C LEU A 45 6.34 3.41 7.21
N LEU A 46 7.56 3.69 7.65
CA LEU A 46 8.13 5.04 7.60
C LEU A 46 9.05 5.21 6.39
N THR A 47 8.96 6.39 5.80
CA THR A 47 9.81 6.85 4.71
C THR A 47 10.50 8.14 5.12
N TYR A 48 11.82 8.18 5.06
CA TYR A 48 12.63 9.30 5.53
C TYR A 48 13.65 9.74 4.48
N PRO A 49 13.83 11.05 4.20
CA PRO A 49 14.86 11.50 3.28
C PRO A 49 16.26 11.19 3.84
N PHE A 50 17.10 10.58 3.01
CA PHE A 50 18.46 10.21 3.35
C PHE A 50 19.44 10.81 2.36
N GLU A 51 20.57 11.32 2.85
CA GLU A 51 21.64 11.90 2.06
C GLU A 51 22.99 11.53 2.64
N ALA A 52 24.02 11.38 1.81
CA ALA A 52 25.38 11.14 2.27
C ALA A 52 26.38 11.90 1.40
N ALA A 53 27.48 12.37 2.02
CA ALA A 53 28.52 13.01 1.24
C ALA A 53 29.24 11.99 0.34
N LYS A 54 29.85 12.50 -0.72
CA LYS A 54 30.58 11.66 -1.69
C LYS A 54 31.64 10.81 -0.96
N GLY A 55 31.61 9.50 -1.19
CA GLY A 55 32.55 8.57 -0.59
C GLY A 55 32.17 8.05 0.79
N GLN A 56 31.03 8.44 1.38
CA GLN A 56 30.68 8.06 2.75
C GLN A 56 29.74 6.85 2.86
N CYS A 57 28.91 6.58 1.84
CA CYS A 57 27.84 5.58 1.93
C CYS A 57 27.75 4.78 0.63
N VAL A 58 27.89 3.46 0.71
CA VAL A 58 27.33 2.54 -0.29
C VAL A 58 25.97 2.03 0.19
N ALA A 59 25.05 1.67 -0.72
CA ALA A 59 23.68 1.34 -0.33
C ALA A 59 23.61 0.15 0.65
N GLU A 60 24.48 -0.84 0.45
CA GLU A 60 24.60 -2.06 1.25
C GLU A 60 25.29 -1.85 2.60
N SER A 61 25.73 -0.63 2.90
CA SER A 61 26.31 -0.27 4.21
C SER A 61 25.27 0.25 5.20
N VAL A 62 24.05 0.54 4.74
CA VAL A 62 23.04 1.18 5.59
C VAL A 62 22.48 0.18 6.58
N GLY A 63 22.68 0.46 7.86
CA GLY A 63 22.12 -0.25 9.00
C GLY A 63 21.14 0.63 9.78
N LEU A 64 20.23 -0.01 10.51
CA LEU A 64 19.29 0.66 11.40
C LEU A 64 19.23 -0.09 12.73
N THR A 65 19.36 0.64 13.83
CA THR A 65 19.11 0.16 15.19
C THR A 65 17.96 0.96 15.79
N GLY A 66 16.88 0.28 16.16
CA GLY A 66 15.75 0.87 16.87
C GLY A 66 15.79 0.56 18.37
N PRO A 67 14.68 0.85 19.09
CA PRO A 67 14.60 0.66 20.54
C PRO A 67 14.88 -0.77 21.01
N ASN A 68 14.60 -1.77 20.17
CA ASN A 68 14.73 -3.20 20.49
C ASN A 68 15.95 -3.87 19.82
N GLY A 69 16.86 -3.09 19.23
CA GLY A 69 18.06 -3.61 18.55
C GLY A 69 18.05 -3.42 17.03
N PRO A 70 18.87 -4.17 16.28
CA PRO A 70 18.97 -4.07 14.83
C PRO A 70 17.64 -4.37 14.13
N MET A 71 17.30 -3.57 13.11
CA MET A 71 16.02 -3.67 12.39
C MET A 71 16.23 -3.67 10.86
N PRO A 72 15.32 -4.27 10.08
CA PRO A 72 15.36 -4.16 8.64
C PRO A 72 15.26 -2.72 8.17
N VAL A 73 16.13 -2.36 7.23
CA VAL A 73 16.15 -1.06 6.57
C VAL A 73 16.37 -1.26 5.08
N GLN A 74 15.78 -0.40 4.28
CA GLN A 74 15.91 -0.42 2.83
C GLN A 74 16.05 1.01 2.31
N LEU A 75 16.90 1.22 1.31
CA LEU A 75 16.88 2.44 0.52
C LEU A 75 16.00 2.27 -0.72
N SER A 76 15.25 3.30 -1.09
CA SER A 76 14.55 3.44 -2.38
C SER A 76 14.89 4.77 -3.03
N GLU A 77 14.57 4.90 -4.33
CA GLU A 77 14.84 6.13 -5.11
C GLU A 77 16.30 6.61 -4.97
N VAL A 78 17.24 5.67 -5.05
CA VAL A 78 18.66 5.93 -4.82
C VAL A 78 19.26 6.74 -5.97
N GLU A 79 19.74 7.94 -5.68
CA GLU A 79 20.58 8.73 -6.56
C GLU A 79 22.05 8.54 -6.15
N LEU A 80 22.91 8.22 -7.12
CA LEU A 80 24.34 8.07 -6.89
C LEU A 80 25.08 9.35 -7.25
N TRP A 81 26.20 9.61 -6.57
CA TRP A 81 27.15 10.62 -7.02
C TRP A 81 27.69 10.26 -8.41
N PRO A 82 27.77 11.21 -9.36
CA PRO A 82 28.17 10.93 -10.74
C PRO A 82 29.48 10.15 -10.84
N GLY A 83 29.44 9.04 -11.59
CA GLY A 83 30.61 8.18 -11.83
C GLY A 83 31.06 7.35 -10.63
N THR A 84 30.22 7.17 -9.60
CA THR A 84 30.57 6.41 -8.40
C THR A 84 29.43 5.48 -7.95
N GLN A 85 29.74 4.57 -7.02
CA GLN A 85 28.77 3.72 -6.32
C GLN A 85 28.20 4.36 -5.04
N PHE A 86 28.61 5.59 -4.72
CA PHE A 86 28.25 6.21 -3.44
C PHE A 86 26.89 6.89 -3.53
N VAL A 87 26.06 6.64 -2.53
CA VAL A 87 24.73 7.26 -2.39
C VAL A 87 24.89 8.76 -2.18
N LYS A 88 24.19 9.54 -3.00
CA LYS A 88 24.03 10.99 -2.84
C LYS A 88 22.77 11.29 -2.04
N SER A 89 21.64 10.74 -2.50
CA SER A 89 20.33 10.86 -1.86
C SER A 89 19.53 9.56 -2.05
N ALA A 90 18.58 9.31 -1.15
CA ALA A 90 17.66 8.19 -1.21
C ALA A 90 16.46 8.45 -0.27
N LYS A 91 15.46 7.59 -0.33
CA LYS A 91 14.47 7.40 0.73
C LYS A 91 14.86 6.21 1.58
N LEU A 92 15.02 6.42 2.88
CA LEU A 92 15.24 5.38 3.88
C LEU A 92 13.90 4.86 4.39
N LEU A 93 13.70 3.56 4.28
CA LEU A 93 12.47 2.85 4.59
C LEU A 93 12.70 1.89 5.76
N PHE A 94 11.79 1.89 6.73
CA PHE A 94 11.74 0.91 7.81
C PHE A 94 10.32 0.81 8.39
N VAL A 95 10.04 -0.27 9.11
CA VAL A 95 8.73 -0.50 9.75
C VAL A 95 8.84 -0.25 11.25
N VAL A 96 7.96 0.60 11.77
CA VAL A 96 7.78 0.81 13.22
C VAL A 96 6.88 -0.28 13.75
N GLU A 97 7.42 -1.11 14.65
CA GLU A 97 6.68 -2.25 15.20
C GLU A 97 5.51 -1.82 16.08
N GLU A 98 5.78 -0.90 17.00
CA GLU A 98 4.81 -0.32 17.92
C GLU A 98 5.30 1.07 18.33
N LEU A 99 4.46 2.10 18.18
CA LEU A 99 4.63 3.41 18.82
C LEU A 99 3.42 3.66 19.70
N LYS A 100 3.64 3.64 21.02
CA LYS A 100 2.60 3.82 22.02
C LYS A 100 2.08 5.26 22.03
N PRO A 101 0.84 5.50 22.54
CA PRO A 101 0.31 6.84 22.72
C PRO A 101 1.29 7.76 23.47
N GLN A 102 1.52 8.95 22.93
CA GLN A 102 2.42 9.98 23.49
C GLN A 102 3.88 9.54 23.67
N ALA A 103 4.29 8.41 23.09
CA ALA A 103 5.66 7.93 23.22
C ALA A 103 6.61 8.64 22.27
N THR A 104 7.88 8.66 22.65
CA THR A 104 9.00 9.00 21.78
C THR A 104 9.91 7.79 21.62
N GLN A 105 10.32 7.50 20.39
CA GLN A 105 11.29 6.45 20.06
C GLN A 105 12.45 7.02 19.28
N SER A 106 13.64 6.46 19.50
CA SER A 106 14.86 6.88 18.81
C SER A 106 15.43 5.73 17.99
N TYR A 107 15.95 6.07 16.82
CA TYR A 107 16.57 5.16 15.87
C TYR A 107 17.94 5.71 15.47
N ALA A 108 18.91 4.82 15.31
CA ALA A 108 20.24 5.14 14.83
C ALA A 108 20.45 4.49 13.46
N VAL A 109 20.72 5.31 12.45
CA VAL A 109 21.10 4.90 11.10
C VAL A 109 22.61 4.90 11.02
N THR A 110 23.23 3.77 10.70
CA THR A 110 24.66 3.64 10.43
C THR A 110 24.90 3.49 8.94
N PHE A 111 26.02 3.99 8.43
CA PHE A 111 26.43 3.80 7.04
C PHE A 111 27.93 3.98 6.87
N GLY A 112 28.50 3.45 5.79
CA GLY A 112 29.93 3.50 5.55
C GLY A 112 30.35 3.34 4.09
N PRO A 113 31.65 3.51 3.80
CA PRO A 113 32.18 3.40 2.45
C PRO A 113 32.29 1.96 1.93
N LYS A 114 31.91 0.97 2.76
CA LYS A 114 32.01 -0.46 2.48
C LYS A 114 30.70 -1.15 2.86
N PRO A 115 30.27 -2.20 2.13
CA PRO A 115 29.10 -2.98 2.49
C PRO A 115 29.21 -3.56 3.90
N GLU A 116 28.10 -3.60 4.64
CA GLU A 116 28.03 -4.27 5.93
C GLU A 116 27.50 -5.71 5.78
N ALA A 117 28.04 -6.61 6.62
CA ALA A 117 27.73 -8.02 6.54
C ALA A 117 26.40 -8.33 7.25
N ARG A 118 25.31 -8.24 6.47
CA ARG A 118 23.94 -8.76 6.68
C ARG A 118 22.88 -7.73 7.09
N PRO A 119 21.84 -7.58 6.27
CA PRO A 119 20.59 -6.95 6.69
C PRO A 119 19.99 -7.70 7.87
N ALA A 120 19.34 -6.98 8.78
CA ALA A 120 18.52 -7.60 9.81
C ALA A 120 17.40 -8.45 9.18
N ALA A 121 16.98 -9.50 9.90
CA ALA A 121 15.97 -10.44 9.43
C ALA A 121 14.61 -9.75 9.22
N SER A 122 13.95 -10.06 8.11
CA SER A 122 12.60 -9.60 7.78
C SER A 122 11.70 -10.77 7.44
N ASP A 123 10.40 -10.59 7.67
CA ASP A 123 9.36 -11.52 7.25
C ASP A 123 8.95 -11.34 5.79
N LEU A 124 9.31 -10.21 5.15
CA LEU A 124 9.02 -9.95 3.76
C LEU A 124 9.89 -10.81 2.85
N LYS A 125 9.23 -11.62 2.01
CA LYS A 125 9.86 -12.43 0.97
C LYS A 125 9.30 -12.05 -0.39
N VAL A 126 10.18 -11.84 -1.35
CA VAL A 126 9.82 -11.54 -2.74
C VAL A 126 10.44 -12.58 -3.65
N VAL A 127 9.63 -13.22 -4.48
CA VAL A 127 10.07 -14.18 -5.49
C VAL A 127 9.48 -13.81 -6.85
N THR A 128 10.25 -14.01 -7.91
CA THR A 128 9.81 -13.79 -9.29
C THR A 128 10.00 -15.06 -10.09
N ALA A 129 8.94 -15.49 -10.78
CA ALA A 129 8.94 -16.68 -11.63
C ALA A 129 7.77 -16.62 -12.62
N ASP A 130 7.96 -17.16 -13.82
CA ASP A 130 6.89 -17.43 -14.79
C ASP A 130 5.94 -16.25 -15.08
N GLY A 131 6.50 -15.04 -15.22
CA GLY A 131 5.71 -13.83 -15.47
C GLY A 131 4.89 -13.36 -14.26
N LYS A 132 5.31 -13.72 -13.05
CA LYS A 132 4.67 -13.36 -11.79
C LYS A 132 5.70 -12.88 -10.78
N ALA A 133 5.27 -11.95 -9.93
CA ALA A 133 6.01 -11.55 -8.74
C ALA A 133 5.13 -11.85 -7.52
N GLU A 134 5.66 -12.56 -6.54
CA GLU A 134 4.96 -12.88 -5.29
C GLU A 134 5.71 -12.22 -4.13
N ALA A 135 4.99 -11.38 -3.39
CA ALA A 135 5.46 -10.76 -2.16
C ALA A 135 4.63 -11.30 -0.99
N THR A 136 5.30 -11.79 0.05
CA THR A 136 4.64 -12.36 1.24
C THR A 136 5.28 -11.81 2.51
N ALA A 137 4.45 -11.33 3.43
CA ALA A 137 4.77 -11.02 4.82
C ALA A 137 4.06 -12.04 5.74
N SER A 138 4.19 -11.88 7.05
CA SER A 138 3.63 -12.85 8.02
C SER A 138 2.12 -13.01 7.92
N ASP A 139 1.39 -11.90 7.74
CA ASP A 139 -0.09 -11.90 7.82
C ASP A 139 -0.79 -11.68 6.48
N PHE A 140 -0.04 -11.29 5.45
CA PHE A 140 -0.59 -10.99 4.14
C PHE A 140 0.43 -11.27 3.03
N GLY A 141 -0.07 -11.66 1.87
CA GLY A 141 0.73 -11.76 0.67
C GLY A 141 -0.04 -11.37 -0.57
N VAL A 142 0.68 -11.16 -1.66
CA VAL A 142 0.12 -10.77 -2.94
C VAL A 142 0.94 -11.38 -4.07
N ARG A 143 0.25 -11.79 -5.12
CA ARG A 143 0.82 -12.22 -6.38
C ARG A 143 0.42 -11.23 -7.45
N TRP A 144 1.41 -10.64 -8.08
CA TRP A 144 1.27 -9.66 -9.13
C TRP A 144 1.59 -10.25 -10.50
N LEU A 145 1.00 -9.65 -11.53
CA LEU A 145 1.49 -9.77 -12.89
C LEU A 145 2.93 -9.22 -12.96
N ALA A 146 3.82 -9.89 -13.69
CA ALA A 146 5.17 -9.40 -13.95
C ALA A 146 5.58 -9.67 -15.40
N GLY A 147 6.53 -8.89 -15.89
CA GLY A 147 7.03 -8.99 -17.27
C GLY A 147 6.30 -8.04 -18.21
N GLU A 148 6.54 -8.23 -19.51
CA GLU A 148 6.06 -7.32 -20.55
C GLU A 148 5.41 -8.10 -21.68
N LYS A 149 4.41 -7.49 -22.31
CA LYS A 149 3.80 -8.02 -23.52
C LYS A 149 3.39 -6.89 -24.43
N VAL A 150 3.84 -6.97 -25.67
CA VAL A 150 3.32 -6.16 -26.78
C VAL A 150 2.54 -7.11 -27.68
N TYR A 151 1.27 -6.79 -27.94
CA TYR A 151 0.43 -7.64 -28.77
C TYR A 151 0.59 -7.23 -30.23
N GLU A 152 0.74 -8.21 -31.14
CA GLU A 152 0.84 -7.95 -32.59
C GLU A 152 -0.40 -7.22 -33.11
N LYS A 153 -1.57 -7.58 -32.59
CA LYS A 153 -2.83 -6.86 -32.73
C LYS A 153 -3.33 -6.51 -31.32
N PRO A 154 -3.84 -5.29 -31.08
CA PRO A 154 -4.41 -4.94 -29.79
C PRO A 154 -5.42 -6.01 -29.31
N ALA A 155 -5.23 -6.46 -28.07
CA ALA A 155 -6.04 -7.53 -27.49
C ALA A 155 -7.32 -6.98 -26.87
N SER A 156 -8.38 -7.78 -26.85
CA SER A 156 -9.56 -7.48 -26.02
C SER A 156 -9.12 -7.29 -24.57
N THR A 157 -9.72 -6.34 -23.86
CA THR A 157 -9.44 -6.10 -22.43
C THR A 157 -9.59 -7.39 -21.62
N THR A 158 -10.62 -8.19 -21.91
CA THR A 158 -10.89 -9.46 -21.22
C THR A 158 -9.81 -10.52 -21.39
N ASP A 159 -8.98 -10.42 -22.43
CA ASP A 159 -7.89 -11.36 -22.73
C ASP A 159 -6.55 -10.90 -22.13
N VAL A 160 -6.52 -9.70 -21.53
CA VAL A 160 -5.35 -9.14 -20.85
C VAL A 160 -5.46 -9.39 -19.35
N PRO A 161 -4.40 -9.95 -18.70
CA PRO A 161 -4.41 -10.19 -17.27
C PRO A 161 -4.49 -8.87 -16.49
N GLY A 162 -5.25 -8.87 -15.40
CA GLY A 162 -5.23 -7.79 -14.42
C GLY A 162 -3.92 -7.75 -13.61
N PRO A 163 -3.65 -6.64 -12.90
CA PRO A 163 -2.38 -6.40 -12.21
C PRO A 163 -2.15 -7.32 -10.99
N ILE A 164 -3.23 -7.78 -10.36
CA ILE A 164 -3.23 -8.68 -9.20
C ILE A 164 -3.74 -10.06 -9.64
N LEU A 165 -2.93 -11.09 -9.43
CA LEU A 165 -3.26 -12.48 -9.75
C LEU A 165 -3.82 -13.26 -8.56
N GLY A 166 -3.68 -12.71 -7.35
CA GLY A 166 -4.22 -13.26 -6.12
C GLY A 166 -3.61 -12.57 -4.91
N MET A 167 -4.29 -12.70 -3.78
CA MET A 167 -3.86 -12.26 -2.46
C MET A 167 -3.83 -13.45 -1.52
N ARG A 168 -3.02 -13.40 -0.47
CA ARG A 168 -2.79 -14.49 0.46
C ARG A 168 -3.13 -14.03 1.87
N LEU A 169 -3.96 -14.80 2.56
CA LEU A 169 -4.29 -14.59 3.97
C LEU A 169 -3.18 -15.14 4.88
N HIS A 170 -3.21 -14.75 6.14
CA HIS A 170 -2.34 -15.25 7.21
C HIS A 170 -2.28 -16.79 7.29
N ASP A 171 -3.40 -17.51 7.07
CA ASP A 171 -3.43 -18.98 7.09
C ASP A 171 -2.85 -19.62 5.82
N GLY A 172 -2.38 -18.80 4.88
CA GLY A 172 -1.80 -19.20 3.63
C GLY A 172 -2.80 -19.42 2.49
N ALA A 173 -4.10 -19.29 2.75
CA ALA A 173 -5.12 -19.40 1.70
C ALA A 173 -4.98 -18.27 0.67
N TRP A 174 -5.05 -18.64 -0.60
CA TRP A 174 -5.05 -17.69 -1.71
C TRP A 174 -6.48 -17.35 -2.11
N PHE A 175 -6.71 -16.06 -2.37
CA PHE A 175 -8.01 -15.54 -2.76
C PHE A 175 -7.90 -14.34 -3.69
N GLY A 176 -9.04 -13.98 -4.25
CA GLY A 176 -9.24 -12.84 -5.11
C GLY A 176 -8.40 -12.87 -6.38
N GLY A 177 -8.17 -11.68 -6.91
CA GLY A 177 -7.46 -11.45 -8.16
C GLY A 177 -8.01 -10.20 -8.82
N SER A 178 -7.63 -9.97 -10.07
CA SER A 178 -8.14 -8.85 -10.84
C SER A 178 -8.29 -9.22 -12.30
N ARG A 179 -9.12 -8.43 -12.98
CA ARG A 179 -9.31 -8.50 -14.42
C ARG A 179 -9.34 -7.10 -15.01
N MET A 180 -9.00 -6.99 -16.27
CA MET A 180 -9.27 -5.79 -17.05
C MET A 180 -10.74 -5.80 -17.53
N PHE A 181 -11.32 -4.62 -17.69
CA PHE A 181 -12.64 -4.43 -18.31
C PHE A 181 -12.61 -3.23 -19.26
N GLY A 182 -13.60 -3.20 -20.16
CA GLY A 182 -13.84 -2.08 -21.07
C GLY A 182 -13.81 -2.45 -22.53
N ALA A 183 -14.17 -1.51 -23.38
CA ALA A 183 -14.31 -1.73 -24.81
C ALA A 183 -13.02 -1.40 -25.58
N THR A 184 -12.15 -0.57 -25.01
CA THR A 184 -10.94 -0.11 -25.69
C THR A 184 -9.87 -1.20 -25.66
N PRO A 185 -9.39 -1.74 -26.80
CA PRO A 185 -8.38 -2.79 -26.80
C PRO A 185 -7.04 -2.35 -26.18
N ILE A 186 -6.28 -3.31 -25.66
CA ILE A 186 -4.96 -3.08 -25.04
C ILE A 186 -3.86 -3.47 -26.02
N LYS A 187 -2.97 -2.51 -26.30
CA LYS A 187 -1.82 -2.68 -27.19
C LYS A 187 -0.65 -3.36 -26.50
N SER A 188 -0.42 -3.05 -25.22
CA SER A 188 0.68 -3.63 -24.44
C SER A 188 0.49 -3.48 -22.94
N TYR A 189 1.24 -4.27 -22.18
CA TYR A 189 1.51 -4.01 -20.77
C TYR A 189 3.00 -4.18 -20.42
N SER A 190 3.44 -3.51 -19.37
CA SER A 190 4.74 -3.70 -18.71
C SER A 190 4.53 -3.70 -17.20
N ALA A 191 4.98 -4.74 -16.51
CA ALA A 191 4.85 -4.92 -15.08
C ALA A 191 6.21 -5.24 -14.45
N LYS A 192 6.73 -4.34 -13.62
CA LYS A 192 8.10 -4.40 -13.09
C LYS A 192 8.13 -4.17 -11.58
N LEU A 193 9.00 -4.91 -10.90
CA LEU A 193 9.37 -4.58 -9.52
C LEU A 193 10.19 -3.28 -9.52
N ALA A 194 9.57 -2.20 -9.04
CA ALA A 194 10.21 -0.90 -8.86
C ALA A 194 11.01 -0.85 -7.55
N ALA A 195 10.64 -1.68 -6.56
CA ALA A 195 11.43 -1.89 -5.35
C ALA A 195 11.33 -3.34 -4.89
N GLN A 196 12.46 -3.91 -4.49
CA GLN A 196 12.57 -5.24 -3.86
C GLN A 196 13.61 -5.17 -2.75
N GLY A 197 13.19 -5.43 -1.52
CA GLY A 197 14.10 -5.51 -0.39
C GLY A 197 13.45 -6.10 0.84
N THR A 198 14.11 -5.93 1.98
CA THR A 198 13.68 -6.48 3.27
C THR A 198 12.53 -5.70 3.90
N VAL A 199 12.23 -4.48 3.43
CA VAL A 199 11.20 -3.63 4.04
C VAL A 199 9.99 -3.48 3.14
N LEU A 200 10.21 -3.28 1.84
CA LEU A 200 9.17 -2.93 0.88
C LEU A 200 9.37 -3.69 -0.44
N ALA A 201 8.27 -4.25 -0.93
CA ALA A 201 8.11 -4.67 -2.31
C ALA A 201 7.14 -3.71 -3.00
N ARG A 202 7.54 -3.12 -4.14
CA ARG A 202 6.68 -2.26 -4.97
C ARG A 202 6.71 -2.74 -6.41
N LEU A 203 5.54 -2.93 -7.00
CA LEU A 203 5.36 -3.28 -8.40
C LEU A 203 4.61 -2.18 -9.14
N GLU A 204 5.10 -1.83 -10.32
CA GLU A 204 4.47 -0.86 -11.20
C GLU A 204 4.04 -1.56 -12.48
N CYS A 205 2.74 -1.48 -12.78
CA CYS A 205 2.12 -2.02 -13.98
C CYS A 205 1.60 -0.86 -14.85
N LEU A 206 2.02 -0.82 -16.11
CA LEU A 206 1.58 0.12 -17.12
C LEU A 206 0.85 -0.63 -18.22
N TYR A 207 -0.42 -0.30 -18.43
CA TYR A 207 -1.21 -0.72 -19.58
C TYR A 207 -1.26 0.42 -20.59
N THR A 208 -1.04 0.10 -21.88
CA THR A 208 -1.21 1.04 -22.99
C THR A 208 -2.36 0.57 -23.87
N TYR A 209 -3.38 1.40 -23.98
CA TYR A 209 -4.54 1.15 -24.85
C TYR A 209 -4.19 1.41 -26.32
N GLU A 210 -5.00 0.86 -27.24
CA GLU A 210 -4.81 0.98 -28.69
C GLU A 210 -4.67 2.44 -29.16
N ASP A 211 -5.46 3.33 -28.57
CA ASP A 211 -5.50 4.75 -28.91
C ASP A 211 -4.46 5.61 -28.17
N GLY A 212 -3.58 4.98 -27.39
CA GLY A 212 -2.53 5.66 -26.65
C GLY A 212 -2.95 6.30 -25.32
N ASN A 213 -4.15 5.99 -24.79
CA ASN A 213 -4.42 6.18 -23.37
C ASN A 213 -3.56 5.20 -22.54
N THR A 214 -3.30 5.54 -21.27
CA THR A 214 -2.50 4.70 -20.37
C THR A 214 -3.15 4.59 -19.01
N LEU A 215 -3.11 3.39 -18.43
CA LEU A 215 -3.44 3.11 -17.04
C LEU A 215 -2.16 2.63 -16.34
N LYS A 216 -1.75 3.33 -15.29
CA LYS A 216 -0.70 2.90 -14.37
C LYS A 216 -1.33 2.41 -13.08
N VAL A 217 -0.86 1.28 -12.60
CA VAL A 217 -1.22 0.69 -11.31
C VAL A 217 0.06 0.41 -10.54
N ALA A 218 0.30 1.15 -9.46
CA ALA A 218 1.40 0.87 -8.55
C ALA A 218 0.87 0.20 -7.29
N MET A 219 1.53 -0.88 -6.88
CA MET A 219 1.11 -1.70 -5.75
C MET A 219 2.28 -1.92 -4.81
N GLN A 220 2.03 -1.91 -3.50
CA GLN A 220 3.08 -2.12 -2.52
C GLN A 220 2.62 -2.96 -1.33
N LEU A 221 3.53 -3.83 -0.88
CA LEU A 221 3.45 -4.60 0.35
C LEU A 221 4.74 -4.37 1.13
N HIS A 222 4.63 -4.11 2.42
CA HIS A 222 5.78 -3.97 3.31
C HIS A 222 5.86 -5.10 4.33
N ALA A 223 7.04 -5.28 4.92
CA ALA A 223 7.27 -6.19 6.03
C ALA A 223 6.27 -5.96 7.16
N ARG A 224 5.81 -7.04 7.79
CA ARG A 224 4.74 -7.02 8.82
C ARG A 224 3.42 -6.36 8.37
N GLY A 225 3.27 -6.05 7.09
CA GLY A 225 2.09 -5.42 6.53
C GLY A 225 0.93 -6.40 6.43
N HIS A 226 -0.27 -5.92 6.74
CA HIS A 226 -1.54 -6.65 6.61
C HIS A 226 -2.45 -6.07 5.52
N SER A 227 -1.92 -5.14 4.72
CA SER A 227 -2.65 -4.35 3.74
C SER A 227 -1.87 -4.26 2.43
N LEU A 228 -2.60 -4.28 1.32
CA LEU A 228 -2.08 -3.95 -0.01
C LEU A 228 -2.44 -2.51 -0.33
N PHE A 229 -1.45 -1.66 -0.57
CA PHE A 229 -1.69 -0.30 -1.05
C PHE A 229 -1.65 -0.29 -2.57
N ILE A 230 -2.63 0.40 -3.17
CA ILE A 230 -2.79 0.48 -4.62
C ILE A 230 -3.00 1.94 -5.01
N GLU A 231 -2.20 2.40 -5.96
CA GLU A 231 -2.28 3.71 -6.58
C GLU A 231 -2.57 3.54 -8.06
N THR A 232 -3.50 4.32 -8.59
CA THR A 232 -3.88 4.30 -10.00
C THR A 232 -3.73 5.69 -10.59
N ASP A 233 -3.10 5.78 -11.76
CA ASP A 233 -2.95 7.00 -12.55
C ASP A 233 -3.39 6.73 -13.99
N VAL A 234 -4.19 7.62 -14.56
CA VAL A 234 -4.67 7.50 -15.94
C VAL A 234 -4.31 8.76 -16.71
N LYS A 235 -3.91 8.61 -17.97
CA LYS A 235 -3.63 9.76 -18.84
C LYS A 235 -4.91 10.50 -19.21
N GLU A 236 -6.00 9.77 -19.45
CA GLU A 236 -7.33 10.30 -19.71
C GLU A 236 -8.37 9.49 -18.93
N HIS A 237 -9.30 10.18 -18.26
CA HIS A 237 -10.35 9.53 -17.48
C HIS A 237 -11.41 8.91 -18.39
N ARG A 238 -11.65 7.60 -18.24
CA ARG A 238 -12.67 6.85 -18.99
C ARG A 238 -13.38 5.87 -18.07
N PRO A 239 -14.58 6.20 -17.57
CA PRO A 239 -15.32 5.32 -16.66
C PRO A 239 -15.63 3.92 -17.22
N GLY A 240 -15.63 3.79 -18.55
CA GLY A 240 -15.92 2.53 -19.24
C GLY A 240 -14.74 1.58 -19.41
N ASP A 241 -13.49 2.00 -19.10
CA ASP A 241 -12.29 1.17 -19.24
C ASP A 241 -11.50 1.15 -17.93
N GLY A 242 -10.96 -0.01 -17.54
CA GLY A 242 -10.22 -0.11 -16.29
C GLY A 242 -9.93 -1.53 -15.85
N TRP A 243 -9.86 -1.71 -14.53
CA TRP A 243 -9.63 -3.01 -13.90
C TRP A 243 -10.52 -3.17 -12.66
N ASP A 244 -10.95 -4.39 -12.40
CA ASP A 244 -11.69 -4.78 -11.21
C ASP A 244 -10.79 -5.53 -10.24
N LEU A 245 -10.87 -5.21 -8.95
CA LEU A 245 -10.40 -6.11 -7.89
C LEU A 245 -11.54 -7.07 -7.53
N LEU A 246 -11.32 -8.37 -7.76
CA LEU A 246 -12.26 -9.42 -7.43
C LEU A 246 -11.87 -10.01 -6.08
N LEU A 247 -12.71 -9.84 -5.06
CA LEU A 247 -12.42 -10.34 -3.70
C LEU A 247 -12.93 -11.76 -3.48
N THR A 248 -14.05 -12.11 -4.11
CA THR A 248 -14.80 -13.35 -3.81
C THR A 248 -14.06 -14.65 -4.15
N PRO A 249 -13.33 -14.79 -5.28
CA PRO A 249 -12.70 -16.06 -5.63
C PRO A 249 -11.82 -16.61 -4.50
N GLY A 250 -12.07 -17.83 -4.03
CA GLY A 250 -11.27 -18.44 -2.95
C GLY A 250 -11.56 -17.94 -1.52
N LEU A 251 -12.50 -17.01 -1.32
CA LEU A 251 -12.99 -16.66 0.01
C LEU A 251 -14.27 -17.44 0.36
N PRO A 252 -14.51 -17.72 1.66
CA PRO A 252 -15.83 -18.13 2.12
C PRO A 252 -16.81 -16.95 2.04
N ASP A 253 -18.10 -17.22 2.30
CA ASP A 253 -19.12 -16.20 2.29
C ASP A 253 -18.74 -15.00 3.18
N LEU A 254 -18.84 -13.83 2.57
CA LEU A 254 -18.54 -12.56 3.19
C LEU A 254 -19.82 -11.86 3.66
N ILE A 255 -19.71 -11.19 4.79
CA ILE A 255 -20.77 -10.39 5.40
C ILE A 255 -20.32 -8.94 5.34
N PHE A 256 -21.10 -8.11 4.64
CA PHE A 256 -20.85 -6.69 4.56
C PHE A 256 -21.39 -5.98 5.81
N GLN A 257 -20.56 -5.17 6.45
CA GLN A 257 -20.91 -4.37 7.62
C GLN A 257 -21.04 -2.90 7.26
N PHE A 258 -22.10 -2.25 7.74
CA PHE A 258 -22.42 -0.87 7.40
C PHE A 258 -23.17 -0.14 8.53
N PRO A 259 -23.13 1.21 8.60
CA PRO A 259 -23.84 1.97 9.61
C PRO A 259 -25.36 1.84 9.45
N ALA A 260 -26.09 1.86 10.57
CA ALA A 260 -27.55 1.67 10.61
C ALA A 260 -28.35 2.74 9.85
N GLU A 261 -27.72 3.89 9.54
CA GLU A 261 -28.30 4.94 8.72
C GLU A 261 -28.56 4.47 7.28
N GLN A 262 -27.82 3.48 6.78
CA GLN A 262 -27.94 2.91 5.42
C GLN A 262 -28.96 1.76 5.31
N VAL A 263 -29.84 1.62 6.29
CA VAL A 263 -30.83 0.53 6.33
C VAL A 263 -31.98 0.71 5.37
N LYS A 264 -32.33 1.95 5.04
CA LYS A 264 -33.49 2.22 4.20
C LYS A 264 -33.31 1.64 2.79
N VAL A 265 -32.10 1.74 2.22
CA VAL A 265 -31.72 1.03 0.98
C VAL A 265 -31.34 -0.45 1.14
N ARG A 266 -31.28 -0.97 2.38
CA ARG A 266 -30.85 -2.35 2.66
C ARG A 266 -31.79 -3.03 3.66
N PRO A 267 -33.01 -3.39 3.22
CA PRO A 267 -33.94 -4.13 4.07
C PRO A 267 -33.34 -5.48 4.51
N ASP A 268 -33.84 -5.97 5.64
CA ASP A 268 -33.49 -7.26 6.26
C ASP A 268 -32.07 -7.36 6.84
N ALA A 269 -31.36 -6.24 6.95
CA ALA A 269 -30.05 -6.20 7.60
C ALA A 269 -30.13 -6.44 9.12
N ARG A 270 -29.28 -7.33 9.63
CA ARG A 270 -29.20 -7.67 11.06
C ARG A 270 -28.40 -6.62 11.82
N ARG A 271 -28.83 -6.27 13.03
CA ARG A 271 -28.06 -5.39 13.92
C ARG A 271 -26.90 -6.17 14.57
N ILE A 272 -25.72 -5.54 14.67
CA ILE A 272 -24.55 -6.11 15.33
C ILE A 272 -24.57 -5.71 16.82
N GLY A 273 -25.06 -6.60 17.68
CA GLY A 273 -25.17 -6.35 19.12
C GLY A 273 -25.88 -5.02 19.43
N ASP A 274 -25.35 -4.26 20.39
CA ASP A 274 -25.88 -2.93 20.77
C ASP A 274 -25.29 -1.78 19.94
N THR A 275 -24.53 -2.07 18.88
CA THR A 275 -23.86 -1.04 18.08
C THR A 275 -24.83 -0.31 17.15
N ARG A 276 -24.33 0.77 16.52
CA ARG A 276 -24.98 1.43 15.38
C ARG A 276 -24.67 0.76 14.05
N TRP A 277 -24.04 -0.42 14.05
CA TRP A 277 -23.69 -1.14 12.83
C TRP A 277 -24.71 -2.24 12.56
N LYS A 278 -24.88 -2.50 11.27
CA LYS A 278 -25.65 -3.60 10.72
C LYS A 278 -24.79 -4.43 9.79
N GLU A 279 -25.24 -5.65 9.55
CA GLU A 279 -24.56 -6.60 8.70
C GLU A 279 -25.55 -7.33 7.79
N LYS A 280 -25.11 -7.66 6.58
CA LYS A 280 -25.86 -8.46 5.61
C LYS A 280 -24.89 -9.32 4.78
N PRO A 281 -25.15 -10.61 4.56
CA PRO A 281 -24.35 -11.43 3.65
C PRO A 281 -24.25 -10.81 2.25
N LEU A 282 -23.05 -10.77 1.68
CA LEU A 282 -22.83 -10.21 0.34
C LEU A 282 -23.62 -10.96 -0.74
N ALA A 283 -23.81 -12.27 -0.57
CA ALA A 283 -24.59 -13.10 -1.48
C ALA A 283 -26.09 -12.76 -1.53
N GLU A 284 -26.61 -12.05 -0.51
CA GLU A 284 -28.01 -11.58 -0.48
C GLU A 284 -28.21 -10.25 -1.21
N PHE A 285 -27.13 -9.60 -1.65
CA PHE A 285 -27.24 -8.45 -2.54
C PHE A 285 -27.50 -8.96 -3.96
N GLY A 286 -28.51 -8.40 -4.63
CA GLY A 286 -28.71 -8.63 -6.05
C GLY A 286 -27.51 -8.14 -6.88
N PRO A 287 -27.42 -8.52 -8.17
CA PRO A 287 -26.38 -8.00 -9.04
C PRO A 287 -26.45 -6.47 -9.11
N GLY A 288 -25.31 -5.80 -8.92
CA GLY A 288 -25.23 -4.35 -9.01
C GLY A 288 -24.32 -3.73 -7.95
N LEU A 289 -24.43 -2.42 -7.82
CA LEU A 289 -23.69 -1.64 -6.85
C LEU A 289 -24.17 -1.95 -5.42
N VAL A 290 -23.25 -2.37 -4.56
CA VAL A 290 -23.53 -2.56 -3.13
C VAL A 290 -23.24 -1.28 -2.34
N THR A 291 -22.10 -0.65 -2.61
CA THR A 291 -21.64 0.57 -1.94
C THR A 291 -20.55 1.25 -2.78
N ARG A 292 -20.37 2.56 -2.60
CA ARG A 292 -19.26 3.35 -3.12
C ARG A 292 -18.29 3.66 -1.99
N LEU A 293 -17.00 3.44 -2.21
CA LEU A 293 -15.97 3.99 -1.33
C LEU A 293 -15.83 5.48 -1.63
N THR A 294 -15.93 6.33 -0.62
CA THR A 294 -15.82 7.79 -0.71
C THR A 294 -14.87 8.34 0.34
N PRO A 295 -14.43 9.59 0.25
CA PRO A 295 -13.46 10.14 1.19
C PRO A 295 -14.12 10.80 2.39
N TRP A 296 -15.42 11.09 2.29
CA TRP A 296 -16.29 11.50 3.38
C TRP A 296 -17.49 10.56 3.42
N GLY A 297 -17.98 10.25 4.62
CA GLY A 297 -19.34 9.71 4.73
C GLY A 297 -20.27 10.80 4.23
N ASP A 298 -20.88 10.59 3.07
CA ASP A 298 -21.91 11.50 2.59
C ASP A 298 -23.15 11.31 3.44
N TRP A 299 -23.77 12.42 3.84
CA TRP A 299 -25.03 12.39 4.58
C TRP A 299 -26.22 12.42 3.60
N PHE A 300 -25.95 12.60 2.30
CA PHE A 300 -26.94 12.79 1.24
C PHE A 300 -27.15 11.57 0.35
N ASP A 301 -26.29 10.56 0.39
CA ASP A 301 -26.56 9.27 -0.26
C ASP A 301 -26.39 8.09 0.70
N GLU A 302 -27.18 7.04 0.47
CA GLU A 302 -27.21 5.88 1.37
C GLU A 302 -26.22 4.78 0.92
N GLU A 303 -25.48 5.02 -0.15
CA GLU A 303 -24.60 4.04 -0.79
C GLU A 303 -23.11 4.30 -0.53
N THR A 304 -22.72 5.45 0.04
CA THR A 304 -21.30 5.79 0.23
C THR A 304 -20.74 5.41 1.59
N GLN A 305 -19.47 5.02 1.65
CA GLN A 305 -18.77 4.70 2.89
C GLN A 305 -17.32 5.16 2.84
N PRO A 306 -16.77 5.71 3.95
CA PRO A 306 -15.36 6.04 4.05
C PRO A 306 -14.46 4.80 4.16
N ASP A 307 -15.03 3.69 4.62
CA ASP A 307 -14.37 2.42 4.85
C ASP A 307 -15.35 1.28 4.57
N ILE A 308 -14.91 0.23 3.89
CA ILE A 308 -15.71 -0.96 3.62
C ILE A 308 -15.18 -2.11 4.47
N TYR A 309 -16.03 -2.70 5.30
CA TYR A 309 -15.69 -3.83 6.15
C TYR A 309 -16.44 -5.11 5.72
N LEU A 310 -15.67 -6.16 5.44
CA LEU A 310 -16.16 -7.47 5.00
C LEU A 310 -15.73 -8.53 6.00
N LYS A 311 -16.68 -9.05 6.78
CA LYS A 311 -16.45 -10.11 7.76
C LYS A 311 -16.61 -11.48 7.13
N PHE A 312 -15.81 -12.45 7.57
CA PHE A 312 -15.94 -13.85 7.16
C PHE A 312 -17.08 -14.52 7.94
N ALA A 313 -18.03 -15.17 7.26
CA ALA A 313 -19.23 -15.74 7.91
C ALA A 313 -18.91 -16.71 9.06
N HIS A 314 -17.81 -17.46 8.95
CA HIS A 314 -17.43 -18.51 9.90
C HIS A 314 -16.13 -18.21 10.65
N ALA A 315 -15.59 -17.00 10.57
CA ALA A 315 -14.36 -16.63 11.25
C ALA A 315 -14.47 -15.25 11.88
N ASN A 316 -13.80 -15.05 13.02
CA ASN A 316 -13.63 -13.72 13.59
C ASN A 316 -12.50 -12.96 12.87
N ARG A 317 -12.66 -12.80 11.55
CA ARG A 317 -11.72 -12.13 10.66
C ARG A 317 -12.49 -11.16 9.77
N GLN A 318 -11.81 -10.11 9.31
CA GLN A 318 -12.37 -9.17 8.36
C GLN A 318 -11.33 -8.73 7.32
N ILE A 319 -11.81 -8.36 6.15
CA ILE A 319 -11.09 -7.55 5.17
C ILE A 319 -11.63 -6.14 5.29
N SER A 320 -10.73 -5.16 5.27
CA SER A 320 -11.09 -3.75 5.19
C SER A 320 -10.59 -3.19 3.87
N ILE A 321 -11.42 -2.41 3.17
CA ILE A 321 -11.00 -1.61 2.02
C ILE A 321 -11.15 -0.16 2.44
N VAL A 322 -10.04 0.56 2.47
CA VAL A 322 -9.97 1.93 2.97
C VAL A 322 -9.15 2.77 2.00
N ARG A 323 -9.43 4.07 1.95
CA ARG A 323 -8.60 4.99 1.18
C ARG A 323 -7.35 5.35 1.99
N ALA A 324 -6.17 5.18 1.39
CA ALA A 324 -4.90 5.55 2.01
C ALA A 324 -4.77 7.06 2.32
N ASP A 325 -5.23 7.91 1.40
CA ASP A 325 -5.29 9.37 1.59
C ASP A 325 -6.70 9.88 1.24
N PRO A 326 -7.61 9.93 2.24
CA PRO A 326 -8.95 10.48 2.06
C PRO A 326 -8.94 11.99 1.77
N GLY A 327 -7.93 12.73 2.27
CA GLY A 327 -7.84 14.17 2.10
C GLY A 327 -7.53 14.62 0.67
N ALA A 328 -6.89 13.74 -0.11
CA ALA A 328 -6.58 13.99 -1.52
C ALA A 328 -7.77 13.82 -2.48
N TRP A 329 -8.90 13.28 -2.04
CA TRP A 329 -10.06 13.17 -2.92
C TRP A 329 -10.80 14.50 -2.97
N VAL A 330 -10.84 15.07 -4.16
CA VAL A 330 -11.74 16.18 -4.50
C VAL A 330 -13.00 15.59 -5.14
N PRO A 331 -14.19 16.17 -4.90
CA PRO A 331 -15.36 15.84 -5.71
C PRO A 331 -14.99 15.98 -7.19
N PRO A 332 -15.40 15.05 -8.07
CA PRO A 332 -15.32 15.28 -9.50
C PRO A 332 -16.01 16.62 -9.79
N ALA A 333 -15.41 17.46 -10.63
CA ALA A 333 -16.12 18.63 -11.13
C ALA A 333 -17.42 18.15 -11.79
N GLU A 334 -18.55 18.78 -11.46
CA GLU A 334 -19.81 18.46 -12.11
C GLU A 334 -19.64 18.57 -13.63
N SER A 335 -19.86 17.46 -14.32
CA SER A 335 -19.90 17.38 -15.78
C SER A 335 -21.26 17.80 -16.29
#